data_AF-A0A972V850-F1
#
_entry.id   AF-A0A972V850-F1
#
_cell.length_a   1.000
_cell.length_b   1.000
_cell.length_c   1.000
_cell.angle_alpha   90.00
_cell.angle_beta   90.00
_cell.angle_gamma   90.00
#
_symmetry.space_group_name_H-M   'P 1'
#
loop_
_entity.id
_entity.type
_entity.pdbx_description
1 polymer ?
#
loop_
_entity_poly.entity_id
_entity_poly.type
_entity_poly.pdbx_seq_one_letter_code
_entity_poly.pdbx_strand_id
1 'polypeptide(L)'
;IVARPAGRPGEASAKFSGRYGQSTGVCLFDRVFVPWPQVFLAGEWQHSEFLTKTYATHHRHTCIGARAGFGDLLIGAGAMMIESNGLDADTAPHLRDTLVELITIVESFFACGVASSVYGQKDPSGNIMPEPIYANIGKLLLATKIYDMHRLAHTVSGGLIVCLPGPDEDHNPATAGDLAAVLSGAPGVGYQQRADVSRLMEDLTASYTGGWYSTISLHGGGSPEAMKREIHRSYPIEDRTRVVRRLLERGVLSGAESDGAQPGQCCDDGCEAPNLPKVARAQHRP
;
A
#
# COMPACT_ATOMS: atom_id res chain seq x y z
N ILE A 1 -8.08 23.00 17.77
CA ILE A 1 -8.07 21.75 16.96
C ILE A 1 -8.93 20.74 17.70
N VAL A 2 -9.92 20.15 17.04
CA VAL A 2 -10.77 19.09 17.62
C VAL A 2 -10.34 17.77 16.96
N ALA A 3 -9.69 16.89 17.71
CA ALA A 3 -9.06 15.68 17.17
C ALA A 3 -9.58 14.41 17.82
N ARG A 4 -9.56 13.30 17.09
CA ARG A 4 -9.83 11.96 17.62
C ARG A 4 -8.57 11.39 18.29
N PRO A 5 -8.69 10.51 19.30
CA PRO A 5 -7.53 9.77 19.82
C PRO A 5 -6.80 9.01 18.71
N ALA A 6 -5.47 8.94 18.80
CA ALA A 6 -4.65 8.14 17.91
C ALA A 6 -4.57 6.70 18.44
N GLY A 7 -5.04 5.73 17.67
CA GLY A 7 -5.02 4.32 18.07
C GLY A 7 -5.89 4.03 19.30
N ARG A 8 -5.46 3.06 20.10
CA ARG A 8 -6.16 2.49 21.26
C ARG A 8 -5.25 2.43 22.51
N PRO A 9 -4.66 3.56 22.95
CA PRO A 9 -3.73 3.55 24.07
C PRO A 9 -4.42 3.11 25.37
N GLY A 10 -3.73 2.27 26.15
CA GLY A 10 -4.25 1.73 27.41
C GLY A 10 -5.13 0.49 27.27
N GLU A 11 -5.50 0.10 26.05
CA GLU A 11 -6.20 -1.16 25.82
C GLU A 11 -5.21 -2.33 25.74
N ALA A 12 -5.25 -3.25 26.70
CA ALA A 12 -4.30 -4.36 26.78
C ALA A 12 -4.34 -5.33 25.59
N SER A 13 -5.46 -5.39 24.85
CA SER A 13 -5.60 -6.20 23.62
C SER A 13 -5.01 -5.52 22.39
N ALA A 14 -4.74 -4.21 22.42
CA ALA A 14 -4.25 -3.44 21.28
C ALA A 14 -2.72 -3.60 21.11
N LYS A 15 -2.29 -4.72 20.54
CA LYS A 15 -0.86 -5.07 20.39
C LYS A 15 -0.08 -4.08 19.51
N PHE A 16 -0.72 -3.49 18.51
CA PHE A 16 -0.10 -2.48 17.64
C PHE A 16 -0.62 -1.09 17.99
N SER A 17 -1.94 -0.94 18.01
CA SER A 17 -2.59 0.36 18.13
C SER A 17 -2.56 0.95 19.53
N GLY A 18 -2.17 0.17 20.55
CA GLY A 18 -1.90 0.68 21.89
C GLY A 18 -0.66 1.59 21.98
N ARG A 19 0.28 1.45 21.03
CA ARG A 19 1.50 2.27 20.94
C ARG A 19 1.57 3.13 19.69
N TYR A 20 1.08 2.61 18.56
CA TYR A 20 1.19 3.26 17.25
C TYR A 20 -0.20 3.64 16.74
N GLY A 21 -0.40 4.90 16.40
CA GLY A 21 -1.69 5.35 15.89
C GLY A 21 -1.59 6.64 15.10
N GLN A 22 -2.63 6.93 14.35
CA GLN A 22 -2.79 8.21 13.67
C GLN A 22 -4.05 8.89 14.19
N SER A 23 -3.97 10.21 14.35
CA SER A 23 -5.12 11.06 14.71
C SER A 23 -5.50 11.90 13.51
N THR A 24 -6.81 12.12 13.35
CA THR A 24 -7.35 13.14 12.46
C THR A 24 -8.07 14.18 13.30
N GLY A 25 -8.01 15.43 12.86
CA GLY A 25 -8.67 16.52 13.56
C GLY A 25 -9.11 17.65 12.65
N VAL A 26 -10.05 18.43 13.16
CA VAL A 26 -10.58 19.63 12.53
C VAL A 26 -9.85 20.84 13.11
N CYS A 27 -9.18 21.60 12.24
CA CYS A 27 -8.52 22.85 12.59
C CYS A 27 -9.46 24.03 12.28
N LEU A 28 -9.91 24.73 13.32
CA LEU A 28 -10.74 25.94 13.21
C LEU A 28 -9.85 27.16 13.40
N PHE A 29 -9.95 28.11 12.47
CA PHE A 29 -9.21 29.37 12.50
C PHE A 29 -10.21 30.52 12.69
N ASP A 30 -10.28 31.11 13.89
CA ASP A 30 -11.03 32.36 14.14
C ASP A 30 -10.05 33.52 14.19
N ARG A 31 -10.09 34.37 13.15
CA ARG A 31 -9.29 35.61 13.01
C ARG A 31 -7.82 35.41 13.40
N VAL A 32 -7.24 34.29 12.99
CA VAL A 32 -5.85 33.94 13.28
C VAL A 32 -4.94 34.89 12.50
N PHE A 33 -4.10 35.63 13.22
CA PHE A 33 -3.06 36.44 12.61
C PHE A 33 -1.93 35.54 12.09
N VAL A 34 -1.61 35.66 10.79
CA VAL A 34 -0.47 34.97 10.15
C VAL A 34 0.59 36.02 9.83
N PRO A 35 1.77 35.98 10.47
CA PRO A 35 2.86 36.92 10.16
C PRO A 35 3.31 36.77 8.70
N TRP A 36 3.62 37.89 8.02
CA TRP A 36 4.06 37.89 6.62
C TRP A 36 5.20 36.90 6.28
N PRO A 37 6.21 36.67 7.15
CA PRO A 37 7.23 35.65 6.90
C PRO A 37 6.72 34.19 6.79
N GLN A 38 5.48 33.91 7.21
CA GLN A 38 4.82 32.61 7.12
C GLN A 38 3.78 32.54 5.99
N VAL A 39 3.66 33.60 5.19
CA VAL A 39 2.74 33.65 4.05
C VAL A 39 3.48 33.22 2.78
N PHE A 40 3.06 32.08 2.22
CA PHE A 40 3.67 31.51 1.01
C PHE A 40 2.89 31.83 -0.27
N LEU A 41 1.58 32.06 -0.17
CA LEU A 41 0.68 32.42 -1.27
C LEU A 41 -0.47 33.28 -0.71
N ALA A 42 -0.82 34.39 -1.37
CA ALA A 42 -1.78 35.38 -0.86
C ALA A 42 -2.58 36.08 -1.98
N GLY A 43 -3.37 35.29 -2.73
CA GLY A 43 -4.28 35.78 -3.76
C GLY A 43 -4.03 35.21 -5.15
N GLU A 44 -2.90 34.53 -5.36
CA GLU A 44 -2.48 33.96 -6.63
C GLU A 44 -3.15 32.59 -6.91
N TRP A 45 -4.49 32.57 -6.96
CA TRP A 45 -5.31 31.37 -7.12
C TRP A 45 -4.98 30.54 -8.38
N GLN A 46 -4.38 31.15 -9.40
CA GLN A 46 -3.94 30.47 -10.63
C GLN A 46 -2.92 29.36 -10.35
N HIS A 47 -2.17 29.44 -9.23
CA HIS A 47 -1.19 28.43 -8.84
C HIS A 47 -1.77 27.30 -7.98
N SER A 48 -3.03 27.40 -7.54
CA SER A 48 -3.63 26.43 -6.61
C SER A 48 -3.72 25.01 -7.19
N GLU A 49 -4.01 24.88 -8.49
CA GLU A 49 -4.07 23.56 -9.14
C GLU A 49 -2.70 22.89 -9.17
N PHE A 50 -1.66 23.62 -9.57
CA PHE A 50 -0.29 23.13 -9.61
C PHE A 50 0.16 22.65 -8.23
N LEU A 51 0.00 23.49 -7.19
CA LEU A 51 0.37 23.13 -5.82
C LEU A 51 -0.35 21.89 -5.33
N THR A 52 -1.67 21.81 -5.57
CA THR A 52 -2.48 20.67 -5.12
C THR A 52 -2.08 19.37 -5.83
N LYS A 53 -1.82 19.42 -7.15
CA LYS A 53 -1.35 18.25 -7.91
C LYS A 53 0.04 17.80 -7.46
N THR A 54 0.96 18.75 -7.30
CA THR A 54 2.33 18.45 -6.88
C THR A 54 2.36 17.81 -5.49
N TYR A 55 1.62 18.38 -4.53
CA TYR A 55 1.43 17.77 -3.21
C TYR A 55 0.79 16.38 -3.30
N ALA A 56 -0.31 16.26 -4.05
CA ALA A 56 -1.05 15.00 -4.14
C ALA A 56 -0.18 13.88 -4.73
N THR A 57 0.66 14.14 -5.73
CA THR A 57 1.57 13.14 -6.28
C THR A 57 2.58 12.66 -5.25
N HIS A 58 3.24 13.56 -4.52
CA HIS A 58 4.18 13.19 -3.44
C HIS A 58 3.48 12.41 -2.33
N HIS A 59 2.28 12.85 -1.92
CA HIS A 59 1.52 12.18 -0.88
C HIS A 59 1.04 10.79 -1.32
N ARG A 60 0.59 10.64 -2.57
CA ARG A 60 0.20 9.34 -3.14
C ARG A 60 1.40 8.39 -3.21
N HIS A 61 2.56 8.89 -3.63
CA HIS A 61 3.82 8.14 -3.65
C HIS A 61 4.21 7.64 -2.25
N THR A 62 4.25 8.51 -1.26
CA THR A 62 4.61 8.12 0.12
C THR A 62 3.58 7.19 0.76
N CYS A 63 2.29 7.35 0.44
CA CYS A 63 1.23 6.44 0.89
C CYS A 63 1.44 4.99 0.42
N ILE A 64 2.01 4.78 -0.78
CA ILE A 64 2.32 3.45 -1.30
C ILE A 64 3.30 2.75 -0.38
N GLY A 65 4.44 3.38 -0.07
CA GLY A 65 5.47 2.80 0.79
C GLY A 65 4.96 2.53 2.21
N ALA A 66 4.27 3.50 2.81
CA ALA A 66 3.73 3.34 4.17
C ALA A 66 2.70 2.20 4.28
N ARG A 67 2.00 1.87 3.19
CA ARG A 67 1.01 0.79 3.18
C ARG A 67 1.54 -0.55 2.70
N ALA A 68 2.68 -0.56 2.00
CA ALA A 68 3.42 -1.79 1.76
C ALA A 68 3.85 -2.40 3.09
N GLY A 69 4.43 -1.58 3.98
CA GLY A 69 4.78 -2.01 5.34
C GLY A 69 3.58 -2.48 6.18
N PHE A 70 2.38 -1.92 5.97
CA PHE A 70 1.16 -2.47 6.59
C PHE A 70 0.80 -3.84 6.00
N GLY A 71 0.95 -4.02 4.69
CA GLY A 71 0.83 -5.32 4.02
C GLY A 71 1.79 -6.36 4.58
N ASP A 72 3.05 -5.98 4.85
CA ASP A 72 4.05 -6.87 5.44
C ASP A 72 3.63 -7.36 6.84
N LEU A 73 3.00 -6.49 7.65
CA LEU A 73 2.43 -6.90 8.93
C LEU A 73 1.34 -7.96 8.75
N LEU A 74 0.47 -7.82 7.75
CA LEU A 74 -0.58 -8.81 7.47
C LEU A 74 0.00 -10.14 6.96
N ILE A 75 0.99 -10.09 6.07
CA ILE A 75 1.67 -11.28 5.54
C ILE A 75 2.39 -12.01 6.66
N GLY A 76 3.19 -11.30 7.47
CA GLY A 76 3.93 -11.86 8.58
C GLY A 76 3.02 -12.45 9.66
N ALA A 77 2.00 -11.70 10.10
CA ALA A 77 1.03 -12.21 11.06
C ALA A 77 0.23 -13.40 10.51
N GLY A 78 -0.10 -13.39 9.21
CA GLY A 78 -0.75 -14.51 8.54
C GLY A 78 0.10 -15.78 8.56
N ALA A 79 1.38 -15.67 8.20
CA ALA A 79 2.32 -16.79 8.26
C ALA A 79 2.49 -17.33 9.70
N MET A 80 2.63 -16.43 10.68
CA MET A 80 2.70 -16.82 12.10
C MET A 80 1.41 -17.49 12.59
N MET A 81 0.23 -17.10 12.07
CA MET A 81 -1.03 -17.77 12.41
C MET A 81 -1.13 -19.17 11.83
N ILE A 82 -0.66 -19.38 10.59
CA ILE A 82 -0.59 -20.70 9.97
C ILE A 82 0.27 -21.63 10.84
N GLU A 83 1.48 -21.20 11.18
CA GLU A 83 2.39 -21.93 12.05
C GLU A 83 1.77 -22.18 13.43
N SER A 84 1.21 -21.15 14.07
CA SER A 84 0.60 -21.26 15.41
C SER A 84 -0.61 -22.18 15.45
N ASN A 85 -1.30 -22.36 14.32
CA ASN A 85 -2.43 -23.28 14.18
C ASN A 85 -1.98 -24.74 13.88
N GLY A 86 -0.68 -24.99 13.76
CA GLY A 86 -0.13 -26.32 13.45
C GLY A 86 -0.30 -26.69 11.98
N LEU A 87 -0.48 -25.69 11.12
CA LEU A 87 -0.64 -25.85 9.68
C LEU A 87 0.69 -25.48 9.00
N ASP A 88 0.83 -25.95 7.77
CA ASP A 88 2.00 -25.70 6.95
C ASP A 88 1.54 -25.26 5.56
N ALA A 89 2.00 -24.10 5.12
CA ALA A 89 1.65 -23.54 3.82
C ALA A 89 2.13 -24.42 2.66
N ASP A 90 3.23 -25.16 2.83
CA ASP A 90 3.75 -26.03 1.77
C ASP A 90 2.86 -27.25 1.52
N THR A 91 2.17 -27.72 2.57
CA THR A 91 1.26 -28.87 2.51
C THR A 91 -0.22 -28.49 2.40
N ALA A 92 -0.58 -27.23 2.64
CA ALA A 92 -1.93 -26.68 2.48
C ALA A 92 -1.99 -25.66 1.31
N PRO A 93 -2.22 -26.11 0.06
CA PRO A 93 -2.16 -25.25 -1.12
C PRO A 93 -3.03 -24.00 -1.04
N HIS A 94 -4.24 -24.12 -0.48
CA HIS A 94 -5.16 -22.99 -0.36
C HIS A 94 -4.62 -21.86 0.55
N LEU A 95 -3.84 -22.18 1.60
CA LEU A 95 -3.22 -21.18 2.47
C LEU A 95 -2.04 -20.50 1.77
N ARG A 96 -1.20 -21.28 1.10
CA ARG A 96 -0.11 -20.74 0.28
C ARG A 96 -0.63 -19.85 -0.83
N ASP A 97 -1.63 -20.29 -1.57
CA ASP A 97 -2.17 -19.52 -2.70
C ASP A 97 -2.82 -18.21 -2.19
N THR A 98 -3.47 -18.25 -1.01
CA THR A 98 -4.00 -17.05 -0.35
C THR A 98 -2.88 -16.08 0.08
N LEU A 99 -1.79 -16.59 0.67
CA LEU A 99 -0.62 -15.76 1.00
C LEU A 99 0.03 -15.17 -0.25
N VAL A 100 0.17 -15.95 -1.32
CA VAL A 100 0.72 -15.49 -2.60
C VAL A 100 -0.16 -14.39 -3.20
N GLU A 101 -1.49 -14.50 -3.12
CA GLU A 101 -2.38 -13.42 -3.55
C GLU A 101 -2.15 -12.14 -2.74
N LEU A 102 -2.00 -12.25 -1.41
CA LEU A 102 -1.73 -11.10 -0.54
C LEU A 102 -0.38 -10.45 -0.86
N ILE A 103 0.68 -11.26 -0.98
CA ILE A 103 2.03 -10.81 -1.37
C ILE A 103 1.97 -10.12 -2.74
N THR A 104 1.26 -10.71 -3.71
CA THR A 104 1.12 -10.15 -5.06
C THR A 104 0.49 -8.77 -5.01
N ILE A 105 -0.56 -8.57 -4.23
CA ILE A 105 -1.20 -7.26 -4.07
C ILE A 105 -0.21 -6.25 -3.48
N VAL A 106 0.46 -6.61 -2.37
CA VAL A 106 1.40 -5.73 -1.65
C VAL A 106 2.57 -5.30 -2.53
N GLU A 107 3.23 -6.27 -3.16
CA GLU A 107 4.37 -6.02 -4.02
C GLU A 107 3.97 -5.29 -5.31
N SER A 108 2.76 -5.51 -5.85
CA SER A 108 2.30 -4.82 -7.06
C SER A 108 2.21 -3.31 -6.88
N PHE A 109 1.60 -2.84 -5.79
CA PHE A 109 1.53 -1.40 -5.55
C PHE A 109 2.88 -0.85 -5.08
N PHE A 110 3.68 -1.61 -4.32
CA PHE A 110 5.02 -1.20 -3.91
C PHE A 110 5.94 -0.98 -5.12
N ALA A 111 5.90 -1.88 -6.09
CA ALA A 111 6.61 -1.74 -7.35
C ALA A 111 6.24 -0.45 -8.11
N CYS A 112 4.97 -0.03 -8.05
CA CYS A 112 4.56 1.28 -8.60
C CYS A 112 5.22 2.44 -7.85
N GLY A 113 5.36 2.35 -6.53
CA GLY A 113 6.10 3.35 -5.73
C GLY A 113 7.57 3.44 -6.12
N VAL A 114 8.22 2.29 -6.30
CA VAL A 114 9.61 2.22 -6.79
C VAL A 114 9.72 2.82 -8.19
N ALA A 115 8.86 2.44 -9.12
CA ALA A 115 8.84 3.01 -10.48
C ALA A 115 8.63 4.53 -10.46
N SER A 116 7.72 5.01 -9.61
CA SER A 116 7.47 6.45 -9.42
C SER A 116 8.69 7.20 -8.91
N SER A 117 9.49 6.60 -8.01
CA SER A 117 10.79 7.16 -7.60
C SER A 117 11.83 7.14 -8.72
N VAL A 118 11.96 6.00 -9.42
CA VAL A 118 13.01 5.78 -10.43
C VAL A 118 12.81 6.67 -11.65
N TYR A 119 11.56 6.84 -12.10
CA TYR A 119 11.19 7.68 -13.24
C TYR A 119 10.84 9.12 -12.83
N GLY A 120 11.17 9.52 -11.59
CA GLY A 120 10.94 10.87 -11.11
C GLY A 120 11.63 11.92 -11.99
N GLN A 121 11.00 13.09 -12.11
CA GLN A 121 11.46 14.17 -12.97
C GLN A 121 11.95 15.35 -12.14
N LYS A 122 13.02 15.99 -12.59
CA LYS A 122 13.56 17.18 -11.92
C LYS A 122 12.62 18.37 -12.16
N ASP A 123 12.16 18.97 -11.08
CA ASP A 123 11.38 20.20 -11.08
C ASP A 123 12.30 21.42 -11.26
N PRO A 124 11.85 22.53 -11.88
CA PRO A 124 12.64 23.75 -12.03
C PRO A 124 13.17 24.33 -10.71
N SER A 125 12.50 24.09 -9.57
CA SER A 125 12.97 24.48 -8.24
C SER A 125 14.15 23.65 -7.72
N GLY A 126 14.53 22.58 -8.43
CA GLY A 126 15.63 21.68 -8.08
C GLY A 126 15.20 20.42 -7.33
N ASN A 127 13.92 20.30 -6.94
CA ASN A 127 13.38 19.07 -6.34
C ASN A 127 13.19 17.94 -7.39
N ILE A 128 12.99 16.71 -6.94
CA ILE A 128 12.58 15.58 -7.79
C ILE A 128 11.10 15.28 -7.51
N MET A 129 10.27 15.44 -8.54
CA MET A 129 8.87 15.09 -8.53
C MET A 129 8.70 13.60 -8.84
N PRO A 130 8.00 12.81 -8.01
CA PRO A 130 7.70 11.42 -8.34
C PRO A 130 6.92 11.32 -9.65
N GLU A 131 7.17 10.27 -10.43
CA GLU A 131 6.47 10.08 -11.69
C GLU A 131 4.96 9.92 -11.40
N PRO A 132 4.10 10.78 -11.97
CA PRO A 132 2.70 10.90 -11.57
C PRO A 132 1.84 9.71 -11.97
N ILE A 133 2.09 9.06 -13.11
CA ILE A 133 1.32 7.88 -13.52
C ILE A 133 1.49 6.75 -12.52
N TYR A 134 2.73 6.41 -12.16
CA TYR A 134 3.00 5.33 -11.22
C TYR A 134 2.55 5.65 -9.80
N ALA A 135 2.70 6.91 -9.34
CA ALA A 135 2.17 7.35 -8.04
C ALA A 135 0.65 7.18 -7.96
N ASN A 136 -0.08 7.54 -9.03
CA ASN A 136 -1.54 7.40 -9.06
C ASN A 136 -1.98 5.94 -9.20
N ILE A 137 -1.33 5.15 -10.05
CA ILE A 137 -1.64 3.72 -10.22
C ILE A 137 -1.39 2.97 -8.92
N GLY A 138 -0.23 3.14 -8.29
CA GLY A 138 0.10 2.46 -7.04
C GLY A 138 -0.89 2.81 -5.92
N LYS A 139 -1.23 4.10 -5.75
CA LYS A 139 -2.23 4.49 -4.75
C LYS A 139 -3.63 3.96 -5.09
N LEU A 140 -3.99 3.89 -6.39
CA LEU A 140 -5.28 3.36 -6.82
C LEU A 140 -5.39 1.86 -6.55
N LEU A 141 -4.37 1.08 -6.92
CA LEU A 141 -4.27 -0.35 -6.64
C LEU A 141 -4.41 -0.62 -5.13
N LEU A 142 -3.63 0.09 -4.31
CA LEU A 142 -3.78 0.04 -2.86
C LEU A 142 -5.23 0.32 -2.44
N ALA A 143 -5.80 1.44 -2.89
CA ALA A 143 -7.11 1.90 -2.45
C ALA A 143 -8.21 0.87 -2.75
N THR A 144 -8.17 0.25 -3.91
CA THR A 144 -9.19 -0.72 -4.34
C THR A 144 -8.94 -2.12 -3.80
N LYS A 145 -7.73 -2.42 -3.31
CA LYS A 145 -7.36 -3.75 -2.79
C LYS A 145 -7.28 -3.86 -1.28
N ILE A 146 -7.43 -2.78 -0.52
CA ILE A 146 -7.32 -2.85 0.95
C ILE A 146 -8.28 -3.87 1.61
N TYR A 147 -9.52 -3.98 1.11
CA TYR A 147 -10.47 -4.96 1.66
C TYR A 147 -10.15 -6.39 1.23
N ASP A 148 -9.60 -6.57 0.03
CA ASP A 148 -9.07 -7.87 -0.41
C ASP A 148 -7.89 -8.28 0.49
N MET A 149 -6.99 -7.36 0.81
CA MET A 149 -5.87 -7.62 1.73
C MET A 149 -6.37 -8.09 3.10
N HIS A 150 -7.37 -7.41 3.69
CA HIS A 150 -7.97 -7.82 4.96
C HIS A 150 -8.65 -9.20 4.85
N ARG A 151 -9.45 -9.43 3.79
CA ARG A 151 -10.10 -10.73 3.53
C ARG A 151 -9.08 -11.87 3.46
N LEU A 152 -7.97 -11.67 2.75
CA LEU A 152 -6.90 -12.65 2.62
C LEU A 152 -6.21 -12.91 3.97
N ALA A 153 -5.93 -11.85 4.74
CA ALA A 153 -5.37 -11.95 6.09
C ALA A 153 -6.31 -12.71 7.05
N HIS A 154 -7.63 -12.48 6.96
CA HIS A 154 -8.63 -13.22 7.72
C HIS A 154 -8.71 -14.69 7.32
N THR A 155 -8.59 -14.97 6.03
CA THR A 155 -8.61 -16.35 5.51
C THR A 155 -7.45 -17.18 6.06
N VAL A 156 -6.24 -16.61 6.13
CA VAL A 156 -5.05 -17.32 6.66
C VAL A 156 -5.01 -17.40 8.18
N SER A 157 -5.65 -16.47 8.89
CA SER A 157 -5.62 -16.42 10.36
C SER A 157 -6.73 -17.24 11.03
N GLY A 158 -7.89 -17.35 10.40
CA GLY A 158 -9.05 -18.07 10.94
C GLY A 158 -9.80 -17.29 12.03
N GLY A 159 -10.88 -17.89 12.56
CA GLY A 159 -11.84 -17.19 13.42
C GLY A 159 -11.35 -16.82 14.82
N LEU A 160 -10.20 -17.34 15.26
CA LEU A 160 -9.69 -17.04 16.61
C LEU A 160 -9.45 -15.54 16.82
N ILE A 161 -9.14 -14.79 15.75
CA ILE A 161 -8.89 -13.35 15.81
C ILE A 161 -10.12 -12.54 16.28
N VAL A 162 -11.33 -13.11 16.27
CA VAL A 162 -12.54 -12.47 16.82
C VAL A 162 -13.18 -13.24 17.97
N CYS A 163 -12.66 -14.43 18.28
CA CYS A 163 -13.21 -15.31 19.33
C CYS A 163 -12.28 -15.43 20.55
N LEU A 164 -11.03 -14.95 20.45
CA LEU A 164 -10.08 -14.98 21.55
C LEU A 164 -10.62 -14.13 22.72
N PRO A 165 -10.65 -14.66 23.95
CA PRO A 165 -11.04 -13.90 25.12
C PRO A 165 -10.20 -12.63 25.32
N GLY A 166 -10.83 -11.63 25.93
CA GLY A 166 -10.18 -10.37 26.25
C GLY A 166 -9.06 -10.53 27.30
N PRO A 167 -8.17 -9.54 27.46
CA PRO A 167 -7.02 -9.60 28.36
C PRO A 167 -7.36 -9.79 29.85
N ASP A 168 -8.57 -9.41 30.25
CA ASP A 168 -9.06 -9.63 31.63
C ASP A 168 -9.16 -11.13 31.95
N GLU A 169 -9.43 -11.95 30.93
CA GLU A 169 -9.58 -13.40 31.08
C GLU A 169 -8.24 -14.13 31.04
N ASP A 170 -7.24 -13.60 30.33
CA ASP A 170 -5.88 -14.18 30.28
C ASP A 170 -5.23 -14.32 31.67
N HIS A 171 -5.55 -13.40 32.58
CA HIS A 171 -4.97 -13.32 33.92
C HIS A 171 -5.92 -13.87 34.99
N ASN A 172 -7.08 -14.41 34.59
CA ASN A 172 -8.04 -14.99 35.51
C ASN A 172 -7.56 -16.38 35.96
N PRO A 173 -7.13 -16.55 37.22
CA PRO A 173 -6.58 -17.83 37.69
C PRO A 173 -7.60 -18.97 37.65
N ALA A 174 -8.91 -18.66 37.60
CA ALA A 174 -9.97 -19.66 37.54
C ALA A 174 -10.12 -20.30 36.15
N THR A 175 -9.68 -19.63 35.08
CA THR A 175 -9.97 -20.04 33.70
C THR A 175 -8.74 -20.05 32.78
N ALA A 176 -7.67 -19.33 33.13
CA ALA A 176 -6.47 -19.21 32.30
C ALA A 176 -5.83 -20.57 31.96
N GLY A 177 -5.82 -21.51 32.90
CA GLY A 177 -5.33 -22.88 32.68
C GLY A 177 -6.16 -23.65 31.66
N ASP A 178 -7.49 -23.60 31.79
CA ASP A 178 -8.42 -24.25 30.87
C ASP A 178 -8.37 -23.62 29.48
N LEU A 179 -8.30 -22.29 29.40
CA LEU A 179 -8.13 -21.56 28.14
C LEU A 179 -6.84 -21.93 27.43
N ALA A 180 -5.71 -21.96 28.16
CA ALA A 180 -4.43 -22.37 27.59
C ALA A 180 -4.47 -23.81 27.06
N ALA A 181 -5.21 -24.71 27.73
CA ALA A 181 -5.38 -26.08 27.28
C ALA A 181 -6.23 -26.17 26.00
N VAL A 182 -7.42 -25.55 25.97
CA VAL A 182 -8.38 -25.69 24.86
C VAL A 182 -8.08 -24.79 23.65
N LEU A 183 -7.32 -23.71 23.84
CA LEU A 183 -6.92 -22.77 22.78
C LEU A 183 -5.45 -22.96 22.35
N SER A 184 -4.79 -24.02 22.81
CA SER A 184 -3.50 -24.45 22.25
C SER A 184 -3.63 -24.80 20.77
N GLY A 185 -2.53 -24.66 20.01
CA GLY A 185 -2.48 -24.91 18.58
C GLY A 185 -1.38 -25.90 18.23
N ALA A 186 -0.36 -25.46 17.50
CA ALA A 186 0.77 -26.31 17.13
C ALA A 186 1.54 -26.84 18.36
N PRO A 187 2.03 -28.10 18.32
CA PRO A 187 2.99 -28.58 19.29
C PRO A 187 4.24 -27.69 19.32
N GLY A 188 4.64 -27.24 20.51
CA GLY A 188 5.81 -26.37 20.69
C GLY A 188 5.51 -24.87 20.57
N VAL A 189 4.33 -24.46 20.12
CA VAL A 189 3.89 -23.05 20.16
C VAL A 189 3.07 -22.84 21.43
N GLY A 190 3.56 -21.96 22.31
CA GLY A 190 2.85 -21.60 23.53
C GLY A 190 1.54 -20.87 23.24
N TYR A 191 0.51 -21.11 24.05
CA TYR A 191 -0.79 -20.43 23.93
C TYR A 191 -0.65 -18.91 23.82
N GLN A 192 0.22 -18.29 24.64
CA GLN A 192 0.43 -16.85 24.65
C GLN A 192 0.91 -16.32 23.29
N GLN A 193 1.79 -17.05 22.60
CA GLN A 193 2.28 -16.64 21.28
C GLN A 193 1.14 -16.64 20.26
N ARG A 194 0.33 -17.70 20.23
CA ARG A 194 -0.84 -17.78 19.35
C ARG A 194 -1.86 -16.68 19.65
N ALA A 195 -2.10 -16.41 20.94
CA ALA A 195 -2.99 -15.35 21.40
C ALA A 195 -2.48 -13.95 20.98
N ASP A 196 -1.18 -13.69 21.11
CA ASP A 196 -0.59 -12.40 20.76
C ASP A 196 -0.66 -12.11 19.25
N VAL A 197 -0.36 -13.10 18.40
CA VAL A 197 -0.50 -12.95 16.95
C VAL A 197 -1.97 -12.79 16.56
N SER A 198 -2.88 -13.53 17.20
CA SER A 198 -4.32 -13.39 16.97
C SER A 198 -4.82 -11.97 17.28
N ARG A 199 -4.40 -11.40 18.42
CA ARG A 199 -4.72 -10.01 18.81
C ARG A 199 -4.09 -8.98 17.90
N LEU A 200 -2.86 -9.22 17.44
CA LEU A 200 -2.24 -8.34 16.47
C LEU A 200 -3.06 -8.31 15.17
N MET A 201 -3.47 -9.48 14.66
CA MET A 201 -4.30 -9.57 13.45
C MET A 201 -5.67 -8.90 13.65
N GLU A 202 -6.33 -9.14 14.78
CA GLU A 202 -7.57 -8.45 15.18
C GLU A 202 -7.38 -6.93 15.18
N ASP A 203 -6.34 -6.45 15.85
CA ASP A 203 -6.08 -5.03 16.02
C ASP A 203 -5.86 -4.32 14.68
N LEU A 204 -5.14 -4.98 13.75
CA LEU A 204 -4.86 -4.46 12.41
C LEU A 204 -6.09 -4.47 11.49
N THR A 205 -7.06 -5.36 11.69
CA THR A 205 -8.06 -5.66 10.64
C THR A 205 -9.53 -5.68 11.08
N ALA A 206 -9.82 -5.95 12.36
CA ALA A 206 -11.16 -6.17 12.89
C ALA A 206 -11.51 -5.27 14.09
N SER A 207 -10.57 -4.46 14.57
CA SER A 207 -10.82 -3.46 15.63
C SER A 207 -11.37 -2.14 15.07
N TYR A 208 -11.74 -1.20 15.95
CA TYR A 208 -11.99 0.19 15.58
C TYR A 208 -10.82 0.78 14.75
N THR A 209 -9.58 0.52 15.17
CA THR A 209 -8.38 0.95 14.45
C THR A 209 -8.25 0.25 13.10
N GLY A 210 -8.59 -1.04 13.02
CA GLY A 210 -8.60 -1.80 11.75
C GLY A 210 -9.57 -1.21 10.73
N GLY A 211 -10.81 -0.91 11.14
CA GLY A 211 -11.79 -0.25 10.27
C GLY A 211 -11.36 1.18 9.86
N TRP A 212 -10.68 1.89 10.76
CA TRP A 212 -10.06 3.17 10.43
C TRP A 212 -8.97 3.00 9.37
N TYR A 213 -8.06 2.03 9.53
CA TYR A 213 -7.00 1.72 8.56
C TYR A 213 -7.54 1.38 7.17
N SER A 214 -8.64 0.61 7.08
CA SER A 214 -9.28 0.32 5.78
C SER A 214 -9.76 1.61 5.10
N THR A 215 -10.46 2.46 5.85
CA THR A 215 -11.09 3.67 5.30
C THR A 215 -10.07 4.72 4.89
N ILE A 216 -9.04 4.94 5.72
CA ILE A 216 -7.97 5.89 5.39
C ILE A 216 -7.10 5.38 4.24
N SER A 217 -6.93 4.07 4.07
CA SER A 217 -6.19 3.52 2.94
C SER A 217 -6.94 3.71 1.64
N LEU A 218 -8.28 3.62 1.69
CA LEU A 218 -9.15 3.93 0.56
C LEU A 218 -9.09 5.42 0.17
N HIS A 219 -9.21 6.34 1.14
CA HIS A 219 -9.45 7.77 0.88
C HIS A 219 -8.29 8.74 1.19
N GLY A 220 -7.27 8.35 1.96
CA GLY A 220 -6.28 9.27 2.54
C GLY A 220 -5.39 10.02 1.54
N GLY A 221 -5.36 9.58 0.27
CA GLY A 221 -4.67 10.25 -0.85
C GLY A 221 -5.62 10.86 -1.89
N GLY A 222 -6.90 11.04 -1.52
CA GLY A 222 -8.02 11.31 -2.42
C GLY A 222 -8.84 10.06 -2.73
N SER A 223 -10.04 10.25 -3.28
CA SER A 223 -10.91 9.13 -3.70
C SER A 223 -10.32 8.36 -4.88
N PRO A 224 -10.68 7.08 -5.06
CA PRO A 224 -10.37 6.31 -6.28
C PRO A 224 -10.63 7.08 -7.59
N GLU A 225 -11.73 7.82 -7.65
CA GLU A 225 -12.09 8.63 -8.83
C GLU A 225 -11.10 9.77 -9.11
N ALA A 226 -10.56 10.41 -8.07
CA ALA A 226 -9.55 11.43 -8.25
C ALA A 226 -8.28 10.86 -8.90
N MET A 227 -7.85 9.67 -8.49
CA MET A 227 -6.69 8.99 -9.09
C MET A 227 -6.99 8.53 -10.52
N LYS A 228 -8.15 7.92 -10.78
CA LYS A 228 -8.55 7.52 -12.14
C LYS A 228 -8.52 8.70 -13.11
N ARG A 229 -9.03 9.85 -12.66
CA ARG A 229 -9.02 11.09 -13.46
C ARG A 229 -7.60 11.58 -13.75
N GLU A 230 -6.70 11.57 -12.76
CA GLU A 230 -5.31 11.96 -13.00
C GLU A 230 -4.58 10.96 -13.92
N ILE A 231 -4.80 9.66 -13.78
CA ILE A 231 -4.25 8.65 -14.69
C ILE A 231 -4.71 8.91 -16.13
N HIS A 232 -6.02 9.08 -16.33
CA HIS A 232 -6.57 9.34 -17.66
C HIS A 232 -6.02 10.65 -18.26
N ARG A 233 -5.82 11.69 -17.44
CA ARG A 233 -5.28 12.98 -17.89
C ARG A 233 -3.81 12.91 -18.27
N SER A 234 -3.01 12.17 -17.50
CA SER A 234 -1.56 12.15 -17.65
C SER A 234 -1.06 11.04 -18.57
N TYR A 235 -1.86 10.00 -18.84
CA TYR A 235 -1.39 8.85 -19.60
C TYR A 235 -1.42 9.17 -21.11
N PRO A 236 -0.32 8.96 -21.85
CA PRO A 236 -0.25 9.32 -23.26
C PRO A 236 -0.97 8.29 -24.14
N ILE A 237 -2.31 8.31 -24.11
CA ILE A 237 -3.16 7.39 -24.90
C ILE A 237 -2.85 7.55 -26.40
N GLU A 238 -2.66 8.78 -26.88
CA GLU A 238 -2.39 9.04 -28.29
C GLU A 238 -1.10 8.38 -28.79
N ASP A 239 -0.08 8.26 -27.93
CA ASP A 239 1.13 7.51 -28.28
C ASP A 239 0.83 6.02 -28.52
N ARG A 240 -0.07 5.44 -27.74
CA ARG A 240 -0.54 4.05 -27.93
C ARG A 240 -1.37 3.94 -29.20
N THR A 241 -2.26 4.89 -29.47
CA THR A 241 -3.02 4.97 -30.73
C THR A 241 -2.09 5.00 -31.94
N ARG A 242 -1.03 5.81 -31.89
CA ARG A 242 -0.04 5.95 -32.96
C ARG A 242 0.77 4.68 -33.20
N VAL A 243 1.03 3.87 -32.17
CA VAL A 243 1.65 2.54 -32.34
C VAL A 243 0.71 1.62 -33.14
N VAL A 244 -0.56 1.54 -32.74
CA VAL A 244 -1.55 0.70 -33.42
C VAL A 244 -1.76 1.15 -34.87
N ARG A 245 -1.91 2.46 -35.11
CA ARG A 245 -2.07 3.02 -36.44
C ARG A 245 -0.93 2.62 -37.37
N ARG A 246 0.32 2.75 -36.92
CA ARG A 246 1.51 2.35 -37.68
C ARG A 246 1.51 0.86 -38.03
N LEU A 247 1.01 -0.01 -37.14
CA LEU A 247 0.89 -1.44 -37.43
C LEU A 247 -0.18 -1.73 -38.49
N LEU A 248 -1.33 -1.07 -38.41
CA LEU A 248 -2.40 -1.22 -39.39
C LEU A 248 -1.99 -0.70 -40.78
N GLU A 249 -1.31 0.44 -40.84
CA GLU A 249 -0.77 1.01 -42.09
C GLU A 249 0.28 0.09 -42.75
N ARG A 250 0.99 -0.72 -41.96
CA ARG A 250 1.95 -1.72 -42.45
C ARG A 250 1.31 -3.02 -42.93
N GLY A 251 -0.01 -3.10 -42.98
CA GLY A 251 -0.70 -4.27 -43.51
C GLY A 251 -0.58 -5.51 -42.62
N VAL A 252 -0.48 -5.37 -41.29
CA VAL A 252 -0.54 -6.51 -40.35
C VAL A 252 -1.78 -7.41 -40.56
N LEU A 253 -2.84 -6.85 -41.15
CA LEU A 253 -4.08 -7.58 -41.48
C LEU A 253 -4.11 -8.14 -42.91
N SER A 254 -3.23 -7.68 -43.81
CA SER A 254 -3.04 -8.31 -45.11
C SER A 254 -2.00 -9.41 -44.95
N GLY A 255 -2.35 -10.67 -45.23
CA GLY A 255 -1.43 -11.82 -45.17
C GLY A 255 -0.31 -11.77 -46.23
N ALA A 256 0.34 -10.63 -46.41
CA ALA A 256 1.51 -10.46 -47.24
C ALA A 256 2.73 -10.98 -46.48
N GLU A 257 3.44 -11.92 -47.10
CA GLU A 257 4.75 -12.37 -46.66
C GLU A 257 5.62 -11.16 -46.34
N SER A 258 6.14 -11.09 -45.12
CA SER A 258 7.12 -10.07 -44.78
C SER A 258 8.38 -10.39 -45.57
N ASP A 259 8.61 -9.70 -46.69
CA ASP A 259 9.96 -9.56 -47.21
C ASP A 259 10.79 -8.98 -46.06
N GLY A 260 11.71 -9.78 -45.53
CA GLY A 260 12.41 -9.58 -44.25
C GLY A 260 13.27 -8.31 -44.12
N ALA A 261 13.01 -7.28 -44.91
CA ALA A 261 13.52 -5.95 -44.69
C ALA A 261 12.82 -5.35 -43.46
N GLN A 262 13.54 -5.26 -42.34
CA GLN A 262 13.20 -4.28 -41.31
C GLN A 262 13.40 -2.88 -41.92
N PRO A 263 12.35 -2.09 -42.16
CA PRO A 263 12.53 -0.74 -42.64
C PRO A 263 12.87 0.12 -41.44
N GLY A 264 14.11 0.60 -41.42
CA GLY A 264 14.61 1.55 -40.43
C GLY A 264 13.71 2.77 -40.31
N GLN A 265 13.26 3.02 -39.09
CA GLN A 265 13.47 4.30 -38.44
C GLN A 265 13.53 4.00 -36.95
N CYS A 266 14.76 3.79 -36.46
CA CYS A 266 15.10 4.34 -35.16
C CYS A 266 14.63 5.81 -35.16
N CYS A 267 14.15 6.31 -34.02
CA CYS A 267 13.97 7.75 -33.86
C CYS A 267 15.22 8.51 -34.33
N ASP A 268 15.09 9.79 -34.70
CA ASP A 268 16.24 10.60 -35.14
C ASP A 268 17.40 10.62 -34.10
N ASP A 269 17.10 10.25 -32.85
CA ASP A 269 18.04 10.11 -31.73
C ASP A 269 18.63 8.70 -31.52
N GLY A 270 18.27 7.71 -32.35
CA GLY A 270 18.74 6.33 -32.19
C GLY A 270 18.11 5.59 -30.99
N CYS A 271 18.18 4.25 -30.99
CA CYS A 271 17.75 3.46 -29.84
C CYS A 271 18.76 3.61 -28.69
N GLU A 272 18.70 4.71 -27.94
CA GLU A 272 19.38 4.77 -26.66
C GLU A 272 18.65 3.88 -25.65
N ALA A 273 19.38 2.98 -25.01
CA ALA A 273 18.87 2.31 -23.82
C ALA A 273 18.50 3.41 -22.80
N PRO A 274 17.29 3.42 -22.22
CA PRO A 274 17.00 4.36 -21.15
C PRO A 274 18.10 4.24 -20.10
N ASN A 275 18.71 5.36 -19.73
CA ASN A 275 19.68 5.44 -18.65
C ASN A 275 18.98 5.09 -17.34
N LEU A 276 18.78 3.79 -17.11
CA LEU A 276 18.34 3.27 -15.83
C LEU A 276 19.43 3.63 -14.82
N PRO A 277 19.10 4.26 -13.68
CA PRO A 277 20.08 4.51 -12.64
C PRO A 277 20.76 3.19 -12.29
N LYS A 278 22.10 3.16 -12.40
CA LYS A 278 22.90 1.99 -12.01
C LYS A 278 22.63 1.75 -10.53
N VAL A 279 21.85 0.71 -10.22
CA VAL A 279 21.65 0.26 -8.85
C VAL A 279 23.03 -0.15 -8.32
N ALA A 280 23.58 0.63 -7.39
CA ALA A 280 24.79 0.26 -6.69
C ALA A 280 24.49 -1.02 -5.92
N ARG A 281 25.01 -2.15 -6.39
CA ARG A 281 25.02 -3.38 -5.58
C ARG A 281 25.79 -3.07 -4.32
N ALA A 282 25.09 -3.06 -3.18
CA ALA A 282 25.72 -3.05 -1.87
C ALA A 282 26.72 -4.22 -1.83
N GLN A 283 28.00 -3.90 -1.70
CA GLN A 283 29.02 -4.90 -1.45
C GLN A 283 28.73 -5.49 -0.07
N HIS A 284 28.24 -6.72 -0.02
CA HIS A 284 28.35 -7.52 1.19
C HIS A 284 29.84 -7.64 1.50
N ARG A 285 30.26 -6.99 2.59
CA ARG A 285 31.52 -7.32 3.26
C ARG A 285 31.28 -8.51 4.19
N PRO A 286 32.29 -9.39 4.34
CA PRO A 286 32.18 -10.69 4.98
C PRO A 286 31.78 -10.61 6.45
#